data_AF-A0A836I0B4-F1
#
_entry.id   AF-A0A836I0B4-F1
#
_cell.length_a   1.000
_cell.length_b   1.000
_cell.length_c   1.000
_cell.angle_alpha   90.00
_cell.angle_beta   90.00
_cell.angle_gamma   90.00
#
_symmetry.space_group_name_H-M   'P 1'
#
loop_
_entity.id
_entity.type
_entity.pdbx_description
1 polymer ?
#
loop_
_entity_poly.entity_id
_entity_poly.type
_entity_poly.pdbx_seq_one_letter_code
_entity_poly.pdbx_strand_id
1 'polypeptide(L)'
;MPGEHTVTRAPATLGAKPSAYAKAADQNRYRVADAVLFTCAEHGDACVLCVTAGKNGRNGRTAAVGATLFWLTCPNLNAIIARLEGHRGVQAVTEAMAQQTSLCEWHVHSHDDYTVRAKGLLSPAQWAFFDAHFLSQVPPPLRKYGNAAVGHPTDVKCLHALVAQTLAGVSNPAGSIVVNYVLLQYQLANEPVEMGGVEQQSDEEKRSALRGTLDSREFFMSFIVAFVRAASERHMADWRGLHGTHIEILLPEGNVWSKGAVQYMWQDDSHIATLCPDFCARARSVLVALEGTPPRRHKKHRIN
;
A
#
# COMPACT_ATOMS: atom_id res chain seq x y z
N MET A 1 29.93 -35.59 24.82
CA MET A 1 29.30 -36.44 23.79
C MET A 1 27.82 -36.07 23.71
N PRO A 2 27.39 -35.21 22.78
CA PRO A 2 25.98 -34.88 22.60
C PRO A 2 25.31 -35.93 21.72
N GLY A 3 24.15 -36.43 22.15
CA GLY A 3 23.37 -37.44 21.43
C GLY A 3 22.63 -36.84 20.23
N GLU A 4 22.82 -37.44 19.06
CA GLU A 4 22.05 -37.17 17.84
C GLU A 4 20.61 -37.67 18.00
N HIS A 5 19.65 -36.75 18.07
CA HIS A 5 18.23 -37.07 17.89
C HIS A 5 17.88 -36.99 16.41
N THR A 6 17.91 -38.15 15.75
CA THR A 6 17.43 -38.32 14.38
C THR A 6 15.90 -38.30 14.38
N VAL A 7 15.30 -37.16 14.00
CA VAL A 7 13.86 -37.06 13.78
C VAL A 7 13.52 -37.73 12.45
N THR A 8 13.05 -38.97 12.50
CA THR A 8 12.57 -39.72 11.33
C THR A 8 11.28 -39.10 10.83
N ARG A 9 11.36 -38.44 9.67
CA ARG A 9 10.22 -37.81 9.00
C ARG A 9 9.41 -38.91 8.28
N ALA A 10 8.14 -39.06 8.65
CA ALA A 10 7.25 -40.04 8.04
C ALA A 10 7.12 -39.84 6.51
N PRO A 11 7.09 -40.92 5.71
CA PRO A 11 6.95 -40.82 4.26
C PRO A 11 5.59 -40.22 3.90
N ALA A 12 5.60 -39.28 2.96
CA ALA A 12 4.38 -38.69 2.42
C ALA A 12 3.54 -39.79 1.78
N THR A 13 2.27 -39.87 2.17
CA THR A 13 1.29 -40.82 1.63
C THR A 13 1.11 -40.58 0.12
N LEU A 14 1.72 -41.46 -0.68
CA LEU A 14 1.48 -41.61 -2.12
C LEU A 14 0.04 -42.09 -2.32
N GLY A 15 -0.91 -41.18 -2.56
CA GLY A 15 -2.30 -41.55 -2.84
C GLY A 15 -3.37 -40.47 -2.68
N ALA A 16 -3.04 -39.29 -2.14
CA ALA A 16 -4.04 -38.22 -2.07
C ALA A 16 -4.33 -37.69 -3.49
N LYS A 17 -5.58 -37.83 -3.96
CA LYS A 17 -6.06 -37.17 -5.18
C LYS A 17 -5.70 -35.68 -5.09
N PRO A 18 -5.08 -35.09 -6.13
CA PRO A 18 -4.80 -33.66 -6.13
C PRO A 18 -6.10 -32.92 -5.85
N SER A 19 -6.11 -32.07 -4.83
CA SER A 19 -7.28 -31.23 -4.55
C SER A 19 -7.58 -30.39 -5.80
N ALA A 20 -8.83 -29.92 -5.96
CA ALA A 20 -9.16 -29.02 -7.07
C ALA A 20 -8.18 -27.82 -7.16
N TYR A 21 -7.63 -27.40 -6.01
CA TYR A 21 -6.57 -26.41 -5.85
C TYR A 21 -5.23 -26.80 -6.50
N ALA A 22 -4.86 -28.07 -6.49
CA ALA A 22 -3.64 -28.58 -7.13
C ALA A 22 -3.74 -28.74 -8.63
N LYS A 23 -4.96 -28.89 -9.15
CA LYS A 23 -5.19 -28.91 -10.60
C LYS A 23 -5.31 -27.50 -11.20
N ALA A 24 -5.81 -26.53 -10.45
CA ALA A 24 -5.96 -25.14 -10.90
C ALA A 24 -4.67 -24.31 -10.82
N ALA A 25 -3.67 -24.81 -10.10
CA ALA A 25 -2.42 -24.11 -9.83
C ALA A 25 -1.40 -24.32 -10.95
N ASP A 26 -1.28 -23.35 -11.85
CA ASP A 26 -0.18 -23.30 -12.80
C ASP A 26 1.08 -22.76 -12.12
N GLN A 27 2.02 -23.65 -11.80
CA GLN A 27 3.30 -23.28 -11.18
C GLN A 27 4.14 -22.36 -12.08
N ASN A 28 3.95 -22.41 -13.41
CA ASN A 28 4.63 -21.51 -14.33
C ASN A 28 4.08 -20.08 -14.27
N ARG A 29 2.88 -19.90 -13.71
CA ARG A 29 2.25 -18.60 -13.47
C ARG A 29 2.44 -18.10 -12.05
N TYR A 30 3.22 -18.80 -11.24
CA TYR A 30 3.44 -18.40 -9.86
C TYR A 30 4.16 -17.05 -9.78
N ARG A 31 3.51 -16.04 -9.17
CA ARG A 31 4.02 -14.66 -9.07
C ARG A 31 4.35 -14.06 -10.44
N VAL A 32 3.59 -14.44 -11.46
CA VAL A 32 3.63 -13.82 -12.78
C VAL A 32 2.45 -12.87 -12.88
N ALA A 33 2.70 -11.63 -13.31
CA ALA A 33 1.66 -10.66 -13.53
C ALA A 33 0.70 -11.14 -14.65
N ASP A 34 -0.60 -11.12 -14.37
CA ASP A 34 -1.64 -11.47 -15.32
C ASP A 34 -2.04 -10.25 -16.18
N ALA A 35 -2.01 -9.06 -15.59
CA ALA A 35 -2.28 -7.80 -16.26
C ALA A 35 -1.60 -6.64 -15.53
N VAL A 36 -1.22 -5.61 -16.28
CA VAL A 36 -0.78 -4.33 -15.71
C VAL A 36 -2.02 -3.49 -15.42
N LEU A 37 -2.15 -3.02 -14.18
CA LEU A 37 -3.28 -2.20 -13.73
C LEU A 37 -2.90 -0.72 -13.61
N PHE A 38 -1.62 -0.43 -13.37
CA PHE A 38 -1.07 0.92 -13.32
C PHE A 38 0.37 0.91 -13.83
N THR A 39 0.70 1.83 -14.72
CA THR A 39 2.04 1.96 -15.32
C THR A 39 2.82 3.10 -14.67
N CYS A 40 4.14 3.03 -14.74
CA CYS A 40 4.99 4.18 -14.46
C CYS A 40 6.05 4.34 -15.54
N ALA A 41 6.51 5.57 -15.76
CA ALA A 41 7.43 5.92 -16.84
C ALA A 41 8.77 5.19 -16.75
N GLU A 42 9.30 4.95 -15.53
CA GLU A 42 10.62 4.35 -15.35
C GLU A 42 10.62 2.81 -15.42
N HIS A 43 9.57 2.14 -14.95
CA HIS A 43 9.55 0.67 -14.81
C HIS A 43 8.50 -0.05 -15.66
N GLY A 44 7.52 0.67 -16.22
CA GLY A 44 6.46 0.10 -17.05
C GLY A 44 5.30 -0.49 -16.24
N ASP A 45 5.55 -1.30 -15.21
CA ASP A 45 4.54 -1.94 -14.36
C ASP A 45 4.67 -1.52 -12.89
N ALA A 46 3.78 -0.63 -12.44
CA ALA A 46 3.80 -0.14 -11.06
C ALA A 46 2.78 -0.84 -10.15
N CYS A 47 1.62 -1.22 -10.69
CA CYS A 47 0.66 -2.10 -10.04
C CYS A 47 0.18 -3.16 -11.04
N VAL A 48 0.11 -4.41 -10.60
CA VAL A 48 -0.30 -5.55 -11.43
C VAL A 48 -1.39 -6.37 -10.76
N LEU A 49 -2.21 -7.00 -11.60
CA LEU A 49 -3.01 -8.15 -11.21
C LEU A 49 -2.10 -9.38 -11.16
N CYS A 50 -2.10 -10.09 -10.04
CA CYS A 50 -1.47 -11.40 -9.93
C CYS A 50 -2.37 -12.33 -9.14
N VAL A 51 -3.10 -13.15 -9.88
CA VAL A 51 -4.06 -14.14 -9.38
C VAL A 51 -3.33 -15.25 -8.66
N THR A 52 -2.16 -15.69 -9.13
CA THR A 52 -1.40 -16.83 -8.58
C THR A 52 -0.21 -16.39 -7.72
N ALA A 53 -0.48 -15.72 -6.60
CA ALA A 53 0.56 -15.19 -5.70
C ALA A 53 0.64 -15.86 -4.31
N GLY A 54 -0.19 -16.87 -4.02
CA GLY A 54 -0.25 -17.51 -2.70
C GLY A 54 1.09 -18.09 -2.22
N LYS A 55 1.38 -18.11 -0.91
CA LYS A 55 2.57 -18.85 -0.42
C LYS A 55 2.42 -20.32 -0.82
N ASN A 56 3.41 -20.91 -1.49
CA ASN A 56 3.55 -22.37 -1.57
C ASN A 56 3.38 -22.87 -0.13
N GLY A 57 2.27 -23.54 0.15
CA GLY A 57 1.97 -23.93 1.52
C GLY A 57 3.04 -24.91 1.95
N ARG A 58 3.62 -24.69 3.13
CA ARG A 58 4.20 -25.80 3.89
C ARG A 58 3.16 -26.95 3.82
N ASN A 59 3.60 -28.15 3.43
CA ASN A 59 2.76 -29.35 3.20
C ASN A 59 2.11 -29.52 1.81
N GLY A 60 2.77 -29.08 0.73
CA GLY A 60 2.37 -29.49 -0.63
C GLY A 60 1.10 -28.81 -1.18
N ARG A 61 0.71 -27.66 -0.62
CA ARG A 61 -0.36 -26.84 -1.20
C ARG A 61 0.22 -26.01 -2.35
N THR A 62 -0.30 -26.25 -3.53
CA THR A 62 0.03 -25.61 -4.81
C THR A 62 -0.53 -24.17 -4.91
N ALA A 63 0.01 -23.40 -5.85
CA ALA A 63 -0.35 -22.00 -6.11
C ALA A 63 -1.79 -21.83 -6.64
N ALA A 64 -2.78 -21.78 -5.77
CA ALA A 64 -4.15 -21.42 -6.14
C ALA A 64 -4.29 -19.89 -6.33
N VAL A 65 -5.45 -19.47 -6.85
CA VAL A 65 -5.90 -18.06 -6.80
C VAL A 65 -5.69 -17.56 -5.37
N GLY A 66 -4.82 -16.56 -5.23
CA GLY A 66 -4.45 -15.95 -3.97
C GLY A 66 -5.52 -14.98 -3.50
N ALA A 67 -5.60 -14.81 -2.19
CA ALA A 67 -6.54 -13.88 -1.58
C ALA A 67 -6.12 -12.40 -1.78
N THR A 68 -4.89 -12.16 -2.23
CA THR A 68 -4.35 -10.84 -2.61
C THR A 68 -4.17 -10.81 -4.12
N LEU A 69 -4.87 -9.91 -4.79
CA LEU A 69 -4.90 -9.84 -6.26
C LEU A 69 -4.10 -8.67 -6.82
N PHE A 70 -4.04 -7.54 -6.11
CA PHE A 70 -3.35 -6.34 -6.59
C PHE A 70 -2.02 -6.18 -5.87
N TRP A 71 -0.96 -6.00 -6.66
CA TRP A 71 0.42 -6.02 -6.18
C TRP A 71 1.19 -4.81 -6.68
N LEU A 72 1.87 -4.12 -5.75
CA LEU A 72 2.86 -3.11 -6.12
C LEU A 72 4.15 -3.78 -6.61
N THR A 73 4.59 -3.38 -7.79
CA THR A 73 5.79 -3.91 -8.45
C THR A 73 6.87 -2.85 -8.63
N CYS A 74 6.49 -1.57 -8.72
CA CYS A 74 7.47 -0.48 -8.88
C CYS A 74 8.41 -0.41 -7.66
N PRO A 75 9.74 -0.48 -7.86
CA PRO A 75 10.71 -0.49 -6.76
C PRO A 75 10.74 0.84 -5.98
N ASN A 76 10.55 1.98 -6.65
CA ASN A 76 10.50 3.28 -5.96
C ASN A 76 9.26 3.39 -5.07
N LEU A 77 8.10 2.94 -5.57
CA LEU A 77 6.86 2.92 -4.79
C LEU A 77 6.98 1.93 -3.62
N ASN A 78 7.44 0.71 -3.87
CA ASN A 78 7.69 -0.27 -2.80
C ASN A 78 8.65 0.28 -1.73
N ALA A 79 9.74 0.95 -2.12
CA ALA A 79 10.70 1.50 -1.17
C ALA A 79 10.10 2.61 -0.29
N ILE A 80 9.37 3.57 -0.87
CA ILE A 80 8.77 4.66 -0.08
C ILE A 80 7.62 4.15 0.81
N ILE A 81 6.82 3.19 0.34
CA ILE A 81 5.75 2.62 1.15
C ILE A 81 6.32 1.74 2.28
N ALA A 82 7.35 0.94 2.01
CA ALA A 82 8.06 0.18 3.05
C ALA A 82 8.70 1.10 4.10
N ARG A 83 9.21 2.25 3.69
CA ARG A 83 9.70 3.28 4.63
C ARG A 83 8.59 3.75 5.55
N LEU A 84 7.44 4.16 5.01
CA LEU A 84 6.28 4.58 5.82
C LEU A 84 5.83 3.48 6.78
N GLU A 85 5.80 2.22 6.36
CA GLU A 85 5.50 1.08 7.23
C GLU A 85 6.54 0.91 8.35
N GLY A 86 7.83 1.07 8.03
CA GLY A 86 8.93 1.06 9.00
C GLY A 86 8.79 2.14 10.08
N HIS A 87 8.24 3.29 9.72
CA HIS A 87 7.90 4.39 10.63
C HIS A 87 6.48 4.28 11.21
N ARG A 88 5.98 3.05 11.36
CA ARG A 88 4.69 2.74 12.02
C ARG A 88 3.46 3.27 11.28
N GLY A 89 3.54 3.50 9.97
CA GLY A 89 2.41 4.00 9.17
C GLY A 89 1.15 3.12 9.25
N VAL A 90 1.29 1.79 9.32
CA VAL A 90 0.13 0.89 9.54
C VAL A 90 -0.57 1.19 10.87
N GLN A 91 0.21 1.39 11.93
CA GLN A 91 -0.36 1.70 13.26
C GLN A 91 -1.05 3.05 13.25
N ALA A 92 -0.47 4.07 12.58
CA ALA A 92 -1.10 5.37 12.43
C ALA A 92 -2.45 5.29 11.71
N VAL A 93 -2.55 4.54 10.60
CA VAL A 93 -3.82 4.35 9.90
C VAL A 93 -4.85 3.61 10.77
N THR A 94 -4.45 2.54 11.44
CA THR A 94 -5.36 1.77 12.32
C THR A 94 -5.86 2.63 13.48
N GLU A 95 -4.99 3.42 14.11
CA GLU A 95 -5.39 4.33 15.19
C GLU A 95 -6.30 5.45 14.68
N ALA A 96 -6.02 6.01 13.50
CA ALA A 96 -6.90 6.99 12.89
C ALA A 96 -8.29 6.41 12.63
N MET A 97 -8.40 5.18 12.11
CA MET A 97 -9.69 4.49 11.94
C MET A 97 -10.41 4.25 13.27
N ALA A 98 -9.68 3.98 14.35
CA ALA A 98 -10.27 3.81 15.68
C ALA A 98 -10.80 5.14 16.26
N GLN A 99 -10.19 6.27 15.90
CA GLN A 99 -10.56 7.61 16.37
C GLN A 99 -11.58 8.31 15.46
N GLN A 100 -11.61 7.96 14.18
CA GLN A 100 -12.40 8.61 13.14
C GLN A 100 -13.38 7.61 12.51
N THR A 101 -14.60 7.56 13.04
CA THR A 101 -15.64 6.59 12.61
C THR A 101 -15.88 6.64 11.11
N SER A 102 -15.93 7.84 10.51
CA SER A 102 -16.13 8.02 9.07
C SER A 102 -15.03 7.34 8.24
N LEU A 103 -13.76 7.48 8.63
CA LEU A 103 -12.64 6.83 7.94
C LEU A 103 -12.75 5.30 8.01
N CYS A 104 -13.15 4.76 9.16
CA CYS A 104 -13.38 3.33 9.33
C CYS A 104 -14.51 2.84 8.43
N GLU A 105 -15.65 3.53 8.40
CA GLU A 105 -16.80 3.20 7.55
C GLU A 105 -16.43 3.22 6.06
N TRP A 106 -15.74 4.26 5.61
CA TRP A 106 -15.26 4.35 4.23
C TRP A 106 -14.28 3.23 3.87
N HIS A 107 -13.40 2.83 4.79
CA HIS A 107 -12.50 1.69 4.59
C HIS A 107 -13.25 0.38 4.49
N VAL A 108 -14.22 0.14 5.38
CA VAL A 108 -15.06 -1.07 5.33
C VAL A 108 -15.82 -1.13 4.01
N HIS A 109 -16.39 0.00 3.57
CA HIS A 109 -17.10 0.09 2.29
C HIS A 109 -16.18 -0.18 1.08
N SER A 110 -14.91 0.21 1.16
CA SER A 110 -13.94 -0.03 0.08
C SER A 110 -13.71 -1.52 -0.22
N HIS A 111 -14.08 -2.44 0.68
CA HIS A 111 -14.02 -3.88 0.43
C HIS A 111 -15.04 -4.32 -0.62
N ASP A 112 -16.19 -3.65 -0.70
CA ASP A 112 -17.21 -3.94 -1.71
C ASP A 112 -16.73 -3.45 -3.09
N ASP A 113 -16.15 -2.26 -3.16
CA ASP A 113 -15.53 -1.73 -4.38
C ASP A 113 -14.40 -2.64 -4.89
N TYR A 114 -13.56 -3.13 -3.96
CA TYR A 114 -12.54 -4.14 -4.27
C TYR A 114 -13.16 -5.41 -4.86
N THR A 115 -14.24 -5.89 -4.27
CA THR A 115 -14.94 -7.11 -4.69
C THR A 115 -15.50 -6.96 -6.10
N VAL A 116 -16.12 -5.82 -6.42
CA VAL A 116 -16.61 -5.50 -7.76
C VAL A 116 -15.46 -5.47 -8.76
N ARG A 117 -14.35 -4.79 -8.43
CA ARG A 117 -13.17 -4.72 -9.30
C ARG A 117 -12.55 -6.08 -9.54
N ALA A 118 -12.38 -6.89 -8.50
CA ALA A 118 -11.85 -8.25 -8.59
C ALA A 118 -12.72 -9.11 -9.52
N LYS A 119 -14.04 -9.07 -9.35
CA LYS A 119 -14.99 -9.80 -10.21
C LYS A 119 -14.89 -9.39 -11.68
N GLY A 120 -14.66 -8.10 -11.96
CA GLY A 120 -14.49 -7.59 -13.32
C GLY A 120 -13.17 -7.97 -14.00
N LEU A 121 -12.14 -8.32 -13.22
CA LEU A 121 -10.80 -8.68 -13.73
C LEU A 121 -10.56 -10.19 -13.82
N LEU A 122 -11.26 -10.99 -13.00
CA LEU A 122 -11.12 -12.44 -12.98
C LEU A 122 -12.01 -13.11 -14.03
N SER A 123 -11.52 -14.21 -14.62
CA SER A 123 -12.38 -15.07 -15.44
C SER A 123 -13.51 -15.69 -14.60
N PRO A 124 -14.63 -16.15 -15.20
CA PRO A 124 -15.72 -16.75 -14.45
C PRO A 124 -15.29 -17.89 -13.52
N ALA A 125 -14.34 -18.73 -13.97
CA ALA A 125 -13.79 -19.82 -13.18
C ALA A 125 -12.90 -19.33 -12.02
N GLN A 126 -12.06 -18.31 -12.27
CA GLN A 126 -11.24 -17.69 -11.23
C GLN A 126 -12.09 -16.98 -10.17
N TRP A 127 -13.15 -16.27 -10.60
CA TRP A 127 -14.09 -15.61 -9.70
C TRP A 127 -14.87 -16.60 -8.86
N ALA A 128 -15.44 -17.66 -9.47
CA ALA A 128 -16.16 -18.69 -8.72
C ALA A 128 -15.28 -19.32 -7.64
N PHE A 129 -14.00 -19.55 -7.95
CA PHE A 129 -13.04 -20.00 -6.95
C PHE A 129 -12.78 -18.93 -5.88
N PHE A 130 -12.50 -17.69 -6.26
CA PHE A 130 -12.19 -16.60 -5.32
C PHE A 130 -13.35 -16.37 -4.33
N ASP A 131 -14.57 -16.28 -4.83
CA ASP A 131 -15.78 -16.05 -4.06
C ASP A 131 -16.04 -17.19 -3.05
N ALA A 132 -16.00 -18.45 -3.50
CA ALA A 132 -16.25 -19.61 -2.65
C ALA A 132 -15.21 -19.78 -1.53
N HIS A 133 -13.97 -19.34 -1.74
CA HIS A 133 -12.87 -19.56 -0.81
C HIS A 133 -12.52 -18.37 0.08
N PHE A 134 -12.93 -17.16 -0.30
CA PHE A 134 -12.55 -15.95 0.42
C PHE A 134 -13.74 -15.07 0.82
N LEU A 135 -14.91 -15.16 0.16
CA LEU A 135 -16.02 -14.22 0.38
C LEU A 135 -17.30 -14.87 0.92
N SER A 136 -18.03 -15.63 0.09
CA SER A 136 -19.48 -15.87 0.23
C SER A 136 -19.84 -17.13 1.01
N GLN A 137 -19.03 -18.19 0.94
CA GLN A 137 -19.34 -19.50 1.55
C GLN A 137 -18.49 -19.83 2.78
N VAL A 138 -17.84 -18.82 3.32
CA VAL A 138 -16.82 -19.00 4.34
C VAL A 138 -17.35 -18.47 5.67
N PRO A 139 -17.63 -19.33 6.68
CA PRO A 139 -18.11 -18.86 7.96
C PRO A 139 -17.07 -17.91 8.60
N PRO A 140 -17.49 -16.87 9.35
CA PRO A 140 -16.59 -16.19 10.26
C PRO A 140 -15.89 -17.25 11.14
N PRO A 141 -14.55 -17.29 11.27
CA PRO A 141 -13.53 -16.25 11.02
C PRO A 141 -12.72 -16.40 9.71
N LEU A 142 -13.13 -17.29 8.80
CA LEU A 142 -12.34 -17.63 7.62
C LEU A 142 -12.55 -16.64 6.45
N ARG A 143 -13.65 -15.88 6.47
CA ARG A 143 -13.94 -14.82 5.47
C ARG A 143 -12.80 -13.80 5.41
N LYS A 144 -12.53 -13.31 4.20
CA LYS A 144 -11.48 -12.35 3.91
C LYS A 144 -12.06 -11.06 3.38
N TYR A 145 -11.40 -9.95 3.70
CA TYR A 145 -11.80 -8.62 3.28
C TYR A 145 -10.67 -7.91 2.54
N GLY A 146 -11.05 -7.17 1.50
CA GLY A 146 -10.19 -6.28 0.73
C GLY A 146 -9.00 -6.95 0.05
N ASN A 147 -8.15 -6.11 -0.54
CA ASN A 147 -6.82 -6.55 -0.95
C ASN A 147 -5.97 -6.87 0.31
N ALA A 148 -5.07 -7.85 0.23
CA ALA A 148 -4.32 -8.46 1.36
C ALA A 148 -5.08 -9.50 2.21
N ALA A 149 -6.39 -9.64 2.03
CA ALA A 149 -7.24 -10.65 2.66
C ALA A 149 -7.13 -10.66 4.19
N VAL A 150 -7.59 -9.58 4.81
CA VAL A 150 -7.62 -9.46 6.28
C VAL A 150 -8.77 -10.27 6.88
N GLY A 151 -8.67 -10.59 8.18
CA GLY A 151 -9.66 -11.41 8.90
C GLY A 151 -10.86 -10.63 9.42
N HIS A 152 -10.69 -9.33 9.69
CA HIS A 152 -11.75 -8.43 10.13
C HIS A 152 -11.87 -7.24 9.16
N PRO A 153 -13.08 -6.72 8.87
CA PRO A 153 -13.28 -5.63 7.90
C PRO A 153 -12.55 -4.34 8.26
N THR A 154 -12.25 -4.09 9.54
CA THR A 154 -11.52 -2.90 9.99
C THR A 154 -10.01 -3.08 10.02
N ASP A 155 -9.49 -4.28 9.74
CA ASP A 155 -8.06 -4.56 9.85
C ASP A 155 -7.28 -3.93 8.68
N VAL A 156 -6.06 -3.51 8.98
CA VAL A 156 -5.05 -3.10 8.00
C VAL A 156 -3.81 -3.97 8.18
N LYS A 157 -3.46 -4.75 7.15
CA LYS A 157 -2.30 -5.64 7.18
C LYS A 157 -1.01 -4.96 6.75
N CYS A 158 -1.05 -4.22 5.64
CA CYS A 158 0.07 -3.47 5.10
C CYS A 158 -0.45 -2.32 4.22
N LEU A 159 0.31 -1.22 4.15
CA LEU A 159 0.03 -0.08 3.29
C LEU A 159 0.25 -0.44 1.82
N HIS A 160 1.19 -1.34 1.52
CA HIS A 160 1.44 -1.80 0.14
C HIS A 160 0.18 -2.30 -0.57
N ALA A 161 -0.64 -3.09 0.12
CA ALA A 161 -1.84 -3.64 -0.47
C ALA A 161 -2.95 -2.59 -0.65
N LEU A 162 -3.05 -1.63 0.27
CA LEU A 162 -4.00 -0.52 0.16
C LEU A 162 -3.63 0.41 -1.00
N VAL A 163 -2.35 0.76 -1.13
CA VAL A 163 -1.85 1.54 -2.26
C VAL A 163 -2.02 0.76 -3.58
N ALA A 164 -1.73 -0.55 -3.60
CA ALA A 164 -1.99 -1.38 -4.79
C ALA A 164 -3.47 -1.35 -5.19
N GLN A 165 -4.38 -1.40 -4.21
CA GLN A 165 -5.84 -1.32 -4.44
C GLN A 165 -6.23 0.03 -5.05
N THR A 166 -5.74 1.13 -4.50
CA THR A 166 -5.94 2.48 -5.06
C THR A 166 -5.44 2.57 -6.50
N LEU A 167 -4.18 2.16 -6.76
CA LEU A 167 -3.61 2.20 -8.11
C LEU A 167 -4.30 1.23 -9.09
N ALA A 168 -4.96 0.19 -8.60
CA ALA A 168 -5.78 -0.71 -9.43
C ALA A 168 -7.12 -0.08 -9.87
N GLY A 169 -7.40 1.17 -9.48
CA GLY A 169 -8.63 1.90 -9.78
C GLY A 169 -9.77 1.58 -8.82
N VAL A 170 -9.46 1.20 -7.58
CA VAL A 170 -10.45 0.96 -6.53
C VAL A 170 -10.32 2.04 -5.47
N SER A 171 -11.38 2.82 -5.26
CA SER A 171 -11.43 3.83 -4.22
C SER A 171 -11.20 3.19 -2.84
N ASN A 172 -10.09 3.52 -2.20
CA ASN A 172 -9.76 3.08 -0.85
C ASN A 172 -9.19 4.28 -0.10
N PRO A 173 -9.89 4.83 0.91
CA PRO A 173 -9.47 6.07 1.56
C PRO A 173 -8.08 5.95 2.17
N ALA A 174 -7.74 4.81 2.77
CA ALA A 174 -6.43 4.61 3.37
C ALA A 174 -5.32 4.49 2.32
N GLY A 175 -5.58 3.84 1.19
CA GLY A 175 -4.65 3.82 0.05
C GLY A 175 -4.45 5.22 -0.54
N SER A 176 -5.52 5.98 -0.75
CA SER A 176 -5.49 7.35 -1.29
C SER A 176 -4.79 8.33 -0.37
N ILE A 177 -4.98 8.21 0.96
CA ILE A 177 -4.22 8.94 1.98
C ILE A 177 -2.72 8.68 1.80
N VAL A 178 -2.30 7.42 1.68
CA VAL A 178 -0.88 7.09 1.58
C VAL A 178 -0.27 7.62 0.28
N VAL A 179 -0.99 7.51 -0.85
CA VAL A 179 -0.54 8.11 -2.12
C VAL A 179 -0.39 9.62 -1.96
N ASN A 180 -1.42 10.31 -1.49
CA ASN A 180 -1.39 11.76 -1.34
C ASN A 180 -0.33 12.22 -0.34
N TYR A 181 -0.04 11.44 0.69
CA TYR A 181 1.05 11.74 1.62
C TYR A 181 2.42 11.66 0.96
N VAL A 182 2.66 10.70 0.05
CA VAL A 182 3.90 10.66 -0.76
C VAL A 182 3.98 11.87 -1.70
N LEU A 183 2.86 12.33 -2.25
CA LEU A 183 2.81 13.55 -3.08
C LEU A 183 3.09 14.82 -2.25
N LEU A 184 2.60 14.90 -1.01
CA LEU A 184 2.93 15.96 -0.07
C LEU A 184 4.42 15.94 0.29
N GLN A 185 4.98 14.77 0.60
CA GLN A 185 6.42 14.63 0.85
C GLN A 185 7.24 15.12 -0.34
N TYR A 186 6.80 14.83 -1.57
CA TYR A 186 7.45 15.35 -2.77
C TYR A 186 7.39 16.88 -2.85
N GLN A 187 6.23 17.49 -2.56
CA GLN A 187 6.10 18.95 -2.52
C GLN A 187 7.09 19.55 -1.50
N LEU A 188 7.07 19.04 -0.27
CA LEU A 188 7.92 19.51 0.83
C LEU A 188 9.41 19.30 0.59
N ALA A 189 9.80 18.15 0.03
CA ALA A 189 11.19 17.84 -0.27
C ALA A 189 11.79 18.75 -1.37
N ASN A 190 10.95 19.39 -2.19
CA ASN A 190 11.38 20.37 -3.19
C ASN A 190 11.19 21.82 -2.72
N GLU A 191 10.65 22.04 -1.52
CA GLU A 191 10.45 23.37 -0.97
C GLU A 191 11.78 23.90 -0.42
N PRO A 192 12.14 25.17 -0.70
CA PRO A 192 13.35 25.75 -0.14
C PRO A 192 13.27 25.74 1.39
N VAL A 193 14.35 25.28 2.02
CA VAL A 193 14.45 25.24 3.46
C VAL A 193 14.90 26.61 3.96
N GLU A 194 14.06 27.28 4.75
CA GLU A 194 14.39 28.54 5.44
C GLU A 194 15.31 28.25 6.64
N MET A 195 16.59 28.01 6.37
CA MET A 195 17.60 27.86 7.42
C MET A 195 18.25 29.22 7.67
N GLY A 196 17.91 29.83 8.80
CA GLY A 196 18.44 31.13 9.19
C GLY A 196 19.98 31.14 9.24
N GLY A 197 20.60 31.90 8.35
CA GLY A 197 21.92 32.50 8.51
C GLY A 197 23.17 31.62 8.61
N VAL A 198 23.07 30.29 8.53
CA VAL A 198 24.25 29.40 8.63
C VAL A 198 24.55 28.78 7.26
N GLU A 199 25.38 29.47 6.47
CA GLU A 199 25.92 29.03 5.16
C GLU A 199 26.77 27.73 5.23
N GLN A 200 26.83 27.05 6.38
CA GLN A 200 27.77 25.94 6.63
C GLN A 200 27.13 24.65 7.15
N GLN A 201 25.81 24.48 7.10
CA GLN A 201 25.25 23.17 7.42
C GLN A 201 25.54 22.16 6.31
N SER A 202 26.01 20.99 6.73
CA SER A 202 26.29 19.88 5.83
C SER A 202 25.01 19.34 5.21
N ASP A 203 25.10 18.78 4.00
CA ASP A 203 23.95 18.13 3.35
C ASP A 203 23.37 16.98 4.19
N GLU A 204 24.16 16.37 5.09
CA GLU A 204 23.66 15.33 6.01
C GLU A 204 22.76 15.91 7.11
N GLU A 205 23.07 17.08 7.67
CA GLU A 205 22.24 17.72 8.69
C GLU A 205 20.87 18.11 8.11
N LYS A 206 20.86 18.69 6.91
CA LYS A 206 19.62 19.00 6.17
C LYS A 206 18.78 17.74 5.94
N ARG A 207 19.41 16.65 5.48
CA ARG A 207 18.72 15.36 5.27
C ARG A 207 18.21 14.78 6.57
N SER A 208 18.98 14.87 7.66
CA SER A 208 18.56 14.41 8.98
C SER A 208 17.33 15.18 9.49
N ALA A 209 17.30 16.50 9.33
CA ALA A 209 16.16 17.33 9.70
C ALA A 209 14.92 17.01 8.83
N LEU A 210 15.12 16.82 7.52
CA LEU A 210 14.07 16.42 6.59
C LEU A 210 13.47 15.06 6.97
N ARG A 211 14.30 14.05 7.25
CA ARG A 211 13.87 12.73 7.75
C ARG A 211 13.10 12.85 9.06
N GLY A 212 13.61 13.63 10.01
CA GLY A 212 12.94 13.87 11.30
C GLY A 212 11.51 14.36 11.14
N THR A 213 11.22 15.15 10.10
CA THR A 213 9.87 15.63 9.81
C THR A 213 9.07 14.67 8.95
N LEU A 214 9.59 14.24 7.79
CA LEU A 214 8.83 13.46 6.80
C LEU A 214 8.61 12.00 7.21
N ASP A 215 9.46 11.44 8.09
CA ASP A 215 9.26 10.11 8.67
C ASP A 215 8.48 10.16 9.99
N SER A 216 8.03 11.35 10.40
CA SER A 216 7.28 11.50 11.64
C SER A 216 5.90 10.86 11.51
N ARG A 217 5.66 9.85 12.36
CA ARG A 217 4.33 9.26 12.56
C ARG A 217 3.29 10.30 12.95
N GLU A 218 3.68 11.29 13.76
CA GLU A 218 2.80 12.39 14.18
C GLU A 218 2.41 13.24 12.97
N PHE A 219 3.37 13.59 12.11
CA PHE A 219 3.07 14.36 10.90
C PHE A 219 2.14 13.58 9.96
N PHE A 220 2.37 12.28 9.79
CA PHE A 220 1.46 11.42 9.01
C PHE A 220 0.05 11.35 9.63
N MET A 221 -0.07 11.28 10.95
CA MET A 221 -1.35 11.34 11.65
C MET A 221 -2.06 12.69 11.44
N SER A 222 -1.35 13.82 11.55
CA SER A 222 -1.88 15.15 11.26
C SER A 222 -2.41 15.25 9.84
N PHE A 223 -1.73 14.63 8.87
CA PHE A 223 -2.21 14.54 7.49
C PHE A 223 -3.52 13.75 7.37
N ILE A 224 -3.63 12.60 8.04
CA ILE A 224 -4.88 11.80 8.06
C ILE A 224 -6.03 12.59 8.67
N VAL A 225 -5.80 13.27 9.80
CA VAL A 225 -6.84 14.09 10.47
C VAL A 225 -7.28 15.25 9.58
N ALA A 226 -6.34 15.93 8.91
CA ALA A 226 -6.66 17.00 7.96
C ALA A 226 -7.52 16.50 6.80
N PHE A 227 -7.22 15.31 6.25
CA PHE A 227 -8.05 14.65 5.24
C PHE A 227 -9.46 14.37 5.75
N VAL A 228 -9.60 13.72 6.91
CA VAL A 228 -10.92 13.36 7.47
C VAL A 228 -11.76 14.60 7.75
N ARG A 229 -11.14 15.65 8.33
CA ARG A 229 -11.81 16.93 8.57
C ARG A 229 -12.34 17.52 7.26
N ALA A 230 -11.48 17.65 6.25
CA ALA A 230 -11.87 18.22 4.96
C ALA A 230 -12.96 17.41 4.24
N ALA A 231 -12.91 16.07 4.33
CA ALA A 231 -13.93 15.19 3.78
C ALA A 231 -15.27 15.36 4.51
N SER A 232 -15.24 15.46 5.84
CA SER A 232 -16.45 15.48 6.68
C SER A 232 -17.15 16.85 6.68
N GLU A 233 -16.44 17.94 6.43
CA GLU A 233 -17.01 19.28 6.28
C GLU A 233 -17.79 19.45 4.97
N ARG A 234 -17.60 18.54 4.00
CA ARG A 234 -18.37 18.55 2.76
C ARG A 234 -19.74 17.93 3.02
N HIS A 235 -20.78 18.58 2.51
CA HIS A 235 -22.17 18.11 2.59
C HIS A 235 -22.42 16.76 1.86
N MET A 236 -21.41 16.23 1.16
CA MET A 236 -21.45 14.91 0.55
C MET A 236 -20.90 13.89 1.54
N ALA A 237 -21.67 12.84 1.82
CA ALA A 237 -21.31 11.76 2.75
C ALA A 237 -20.11 10.87 2.30
N ASP A 238 -19.27 11.37 1.39
CA ASP A 238 -18.18 10.61 0.78
C ASP A 238 -16.94 11.49 0.53
N TRP A 239 -15.76 10.93 0.83
CA TRP A 239 -14.45 11.54 0.64
C TRP A 239 -14.04 11.66 -0.83
N ARG A 240 -14.67 10.90 -1.75
CA ARG A 240 -14.38 10.95 -3.20
C ARG A 240 -14.54 12.35 -3.82
N GLY A 241 -15.29 13.23 -3.17
CA GLY A 241 -15.47 14.61 -3.61
C GLY A 241 -14.31 15.56 -3.29
N LEU A 242 -13.19 15.08 -2.72
CA LEU A 242 -12.09 15.95 -2.28
C LEU A 242 -11.17 16.46 -3.40
N HIS A 243 -11.33 16.02 -4.65
CA HIS A 243 -10.47 16.46 -5.73
C HIS A 243 -10.34 18.00 -5.83
N GLY A 244 -9.11 18.50 -5.91
CA GLY A 244 -8.83 19.94 -6.03
C GLY A 244 -9.06 20.75 -4.75
N THR A 245 -9.35 20.08 -3.63
CA THR A 245 -9.52 20.72 -2.33
C THR A 245 -8.17 21.00 -1.71
N HIS A 246 -7.97 22.23 -1.26
CA HIS A 246 -6.82 22.56 -0.43
C HIS A 246 -7.13 22.19 1.01
N ILE A 247 -6.22 21.45 1.63
CA ILE A 247 -6.27 21.08 3.04
C ILE A 247 -5.05 21.67 3.74
N GLU A 248 -5.29 22.23 4.92
CA GLU A 248 -4.23 22.67 5.81
C GLU A 248 -3.78 21.52 6.71
N ILE A 249 -2.48 21.23 6.70
CA ILE A 249 -1.87 20.16 7.51
C ILE A 249 -0.87 20.79 8.47
N LEU A 250 -1.03 20.50 9.77
CA LEU A 250 -0.11 20.95 10.79
C LEU A 250 1.23 20.24 10.66
N LEU A 251 2.32 21.01 10.68
CA LEU A 251 3.68 20.49 10.72
C LEU A 251 4.09 20.28 12.19
N PRO A 252 4.93 19.27 12.49
CA PRO A 252 5.43 19.08 13.85
C PRO A 252 6.33 20.24 14.29
N GLU A 253 6.39 20.49 15.60
CA GLU A 253 7.29 21.49 16.16
C GLU A 253 8.76 21.18 15.81
N GLY A 254 9.54 22.23 15.53
CA GLY A 254 10.95 22.08 15.15
C GLY A 254 11.17 21.51 13.75
N ASN A 255 10.15 21.51 12.88
CA ASN A 255 10.32 21.10 11.48
C ASN A 255 11.33 21.97 10.74
N VAL A 256 11.92 21.38 9.71
CA VAL A 256 12.99 21.98 8.91
C VAL A 256 12.57 23.27 8.18
N TRP A 257 11.27 23.49 7.95
CA TRP A 257 10.76 24.70 7.28
C TRP A 257 10.40 25.83 8.25
N SER A 258 10.45 25.61 9.57
CA SER A 258 10.03 26.59 10.59
C SER A 258 8.58 27.09 10.40
N LYS A 259 7.69 26.26 9.85
CA LYS A 259 6.28 26.60 9.56
C LYS A 259 5.34 25.87 10.52
N GLY A 260 4.22 26.50 10.86
CA GLY A 260 3.17 25.85 11.66
C GLY A 260 2.31 24.87 10.85
N ALA A 261 2.13 25.14 9.55
CA ALA A 261 1.31 24.33 8.67
C ALA A 261 1.75 24.41 7.20
N VAL A 262 1.29 23.46 6.39
CA VAL A 262 1.44 23.43 4.93
C VAL A 262 0.08 23.26 4.26
N GLN A 263 -0.11 23.95 3.13
CA GLN A 263 -1.27 23.78 2.27
C GLN A 263 -0.99 22.68 1.23
N TYR A 264 -1.92 21.75 1.09
CA TYR A 264 -1.83 20.65 0.12
C TYR A 264 -3.12 20.52 -0.68
N MET A 265 -3.01 20.41 -2.00
CA MET A 265 -4.15 20.17 -2.87
C MET A 265 -4.36 18.67 -3.08
N TRP A 266 -5.49 18.15 -2.59
CA TRP A 266 -5.82 16.73 -2.71
C TRP A 266 -5.94 16.27 -4.17
N GLN A 267 -5.23 15.19 -4.50
CA GLN A 267 -5.26 14.55 -5.80
C GLN A 267 -6.22 13.36 -5.77
N ASP A 268 -7.06 13.25 -6.81
CA ASP A 268 -7.95 12.09 -6.97
C ASP A 268 -7.18 10.91 -7.57
N ASP A 269 -7.65 9.71 -7.29
CA ASP A 269 -7.03 8.45 -7.71
C ASP A 269 -6.90 8.37 -9.23
N SER A 270 -7.89 8.89 -9.97
CA SER A 270 -7.90 8.90 -11.42
C SER A 270 -6.82 9.79 -12.05
N HIS A 271 -6.35 10.81 -11.33
CA HIS A 271 -5.34 11.76 -11.82
C HIS A 271 -3.91 11.31 -11.51
N ILE A 272 -3.71 10.31 -10.64
CA ILE A 272 -2.37 9.83 -10.27
C ILE A 272 -1.60 9.34 -11.51
N ALA A 273 -2.30 8.70 -12.46
CA ALA A 273 -1.71 8.17 -13.69
C ALA A 273 -1.20 9.26 -14.65
N THR A 274 -1.72 10.49 -14.54
CA THR A 274 -1.42 11.59 -15.48
C THR A 274 -0.47 12.63 -14.88
N LEU A 275 0.03 12.41 -13.66
CA LEU A 275 0.97 13.32 -13.01
C LEU A 275 2.26 13.49 -13.82
N CYS A 276 2.78 14.72 -13.84
CA CYS A 276 4.10 15.05 -14.36
C CYS A 276 4.92 15.80 -13.29
N PRO A 277 6.13 15.32 -12.91
CA PRO A 277 6.60 13.96 -13.14
C PRO A 277 5.63 12.94 -12.52
N ASP A 278 5.67 11.69 -13.00
CA ASP A 278 4.74 10.64 -12.58
C ASP A 278 4.96 10.23 -11.10
N PHE A 279 4.05 9.41 -10.58
CA PHE A 279 4.10 9.00 -9.17
C PHE A 279 5.40 8.26 -8.80
N CYS A 280 5.95 7.46 -9.72
CA CYS A 280 7.21 6.76 -9.52
C CYS A 280 8.40 7.71 -9.38
N ALA A 281 8.51 8.68 -10.27
CA ALA A 281 9.57 9.69 -10.25
C ALA A 281 9.47 10.56 -9.00
N ARG A 282 8.26 10.94 -8.58
CA ARG A 282 8.05 11.69 -7.32
C ARG A 282 8.51 10.91 -6.10
N ALA A 283 8.13 9.63 -5.99
CA ALA A 283 8.60 8.74 -4.93
C ALA A 283 10.14 8.62 -4.91
N ARG A 284 10.76 8.50 -6.09
CA ARG A 284 12.22 8.49 -6.22
C ARG A 284 12.85 9.79 -5.73
N SER A 285 12.30 10.95 -6.10
CA SER A 285 12.82 12.25 -5.65
C SER A 285 12.75 12.38 -4.13
N VAL A 286 11.66 11.94 -3.50
CA VAL A 286 11.56 11.90 -2.03
C VAL A 286 12.64 11.00 -1.43
N LEU A 287 12.82 9.79 -1.96
CA LEU A 287 13.85 8.87 -1.47
C LEU A 287 15.26 9.46 -1.61
N VAL A 288 15.57 10.11 -2.74
CA VAL A 288 16.86 10.77 -2.94
C VAL A 288 17.03 11.94 -1.97
N ALA A 289 15.99 12.74 -1.74
CA ALA A 289 16.04 13.84 -0.79
C ALA A 289 16.31 13.34 0.64
N LEU A 290 15.76 12.20 1.03
CA LEU A 290 15.93 11.65 2.39
C LEU A 290 17.26 10.88 2.56
N GLU A 291 17.67 10.11 1.55
CA GLU A 291 18.81 9.18 1.64
C GLU A 291 20.09 9.71 0.96
N GLY A 292 20.01 10.81 0.22
CA GLY A 292 21.10 11.36 -0.60
C GLY A 292 21.45 10.53 -1.84
N THR A 293 20.89 9.32 -1.98
CA THR A 293 21.13 8.43 -3.12
C THR A 293 19.83 7.74 -3.56
N PRO A 294 19.69 7.41 -4.85
CA PRO A 294 18.53 6.67 -5.32
C PRO A 294 18.51 5.25 -4.72
N PRO A 295 17.32 4.68 -4.48
CA PRO A 295 17.19 3.33 -3.95
C PRO A 295 17.93 2.33 -4.85
N ARG A 296 18.65 1.39 -4.22
CA ARG A 296 19.33 0.33 -4.97
C ARG A 296 18.29 -0.49 -5.71
N ARG A 297 18.43 -0.58 -7.04
CA ARG A 297 17.62 -1.47 -7.86
C ARG A 297 17.89 -2.91 -7.42
N HIS A 298 16.97 -3.50 -6.66
CA HIS A 298 17.03 -4.93 -6.39
C HIS A 298 16.83 -5.68 -7.70
N LYS A 299 17.81 -6.53 -8.08
CA LYS A 299 17.78 -7.36 -9.29
C LYS A 299 16.57 -8.30 -9.41
N LYS A 300 15.77 -8.42 -8.34
CA LYS A 300 14.58 -9.27 -8.29
C LYS A 300 13.36 -8.37 -8.12
N HIS A 301 12.69 -8.03 -9.23
CA HIS A 301 11.28 -7.63 -9.18
C HIS A 301 10.50 -8.87 -8.71
N ARG A 302 10.21 -8.94 -7.42
CA ARG A 302 9.35 -9.99 -6.88
C ARG A 302 8.05 -9.36 -6.48
N ILE A 303 6.98 -9.85 -7.08
CA ILE A 303 5.65 -9.81 -6.47
C ILE A 303 5.82 -10.50 -5.11
N ASN A 304 5.71 -9.72 -4.03
CA ASN A 304 6.20 -10.12 -2.70
C ASN A 304 5.42 -11.27 -2.06
#